data_AF-G3Q4M8-F1
#
_entry.id   AF-G3Q4M8-F1
#
_cell.length_a   1.000
_cell.length_b   1.000
_cell.length_c   1.000
_cell.angle_alpha   90.00
_cell.angle_beta   90.00
_cell.angle_gamma   90.00
#
_symmetry.space_group_name_H-M   'P 1'
#
loop_
_entity.id
_entity.type
_entity.pdbx_description
1 polymer ?
#
loop_
_entity_poly.entity_id
_entity_poly.type
_entity_poly.pdbx_seq_one_letter_code
_entity_poly.pdbx_strand_id
1 'polypeptide(L)'
;MVDLFVEHVLVKNNKDQDELDTEREIVLRLQNRILMLFFASAACESCQQFAPTLSDFFKRLTDEFYVDRAAQLVLLYISLDQSEEQQESFLKELPKACLFLAYEDPYRRQLEAMFNVEELPTVVVLRPDCSILTPNAAEEILCLGPRCYRNWQEAAEMIDRSFMISEDFEGKSMCSLSDPVRRLKYKLEGRGRDVGADAGAGGGALGGGGGFV
;
A
#
# COMPACT_ATOMS: atom_id res chain seq x y z
N MET A 1 -18.71 0.39 0.40
CA MET A 1 -18.04 1.60 -0.13
C MET A 1 -16.61 1.30 -0.63
N VAL A 2 -16.41 0.11 -1.22
CA VAL A 2 -15.37 -0.18 -2.23
C VAL A 2 -16.02 -1.05 -3.33
N ASP A 3 -17.35 -0.99 -3.44
CA ASP A 3 -18.15 -2.11 -3.93
C ASP A 3 -18.03 -2.31 -5.45
N LEU A 4 -17.52 -1.31 -6.18
CA LEU A 4 -17.25 -1.39 -7.63
C LEU A 4 -16.21 -2.45 -7.99
N PHE A 5 -15.24 -2.75 -7.12
CA PHE A 5 -14.12 -3.64 -7.46
C PHE A 5 -14.02 -4.85 -6.53
N VAL A 6 -14.93 -5.02 -5.57
CA VAL A 6 -14.86 -6.10 -4.56
C VAL A 6 -15.08 -7.49 -5.17
N GLU A 7 -15.91 -7.59 -6.21
CA GLU A 7 -16.20 -8.87 -6.89
C GLU A 7 -15.28 -9.16 -8.09
N HIS A 8 -14.30 -8.28 -8.36
CA HIS A 8 -13.47 -8.36 -9.56
C HIS A 8 -11.99 -8.51 -9.20
N VAL A 9 -11.26 -9.26 -10.03
CA VAL A 9 -9.83 -9.48 -9.85
C VAL A 9 -9.07 -8.25 -10.35
N LEU A 10 -8.27 -7.65 -9.47
CA LEU A 10 -7.34 -6.58 -9.85
C LEU A 10 -5.92 -7.12 -9.84
N VAL A 11 -5.16 -6.89 -10.89
CA VAL A 11 -3.78 -7.36 -10.98
C VAL A 11 -2.81 -6.20 -10.76
N LYS A 12 -1.76 -6.40 -9.94
CA LYS A 12 -0.69 -5.41 -9.79
C LYS A 12 0.27 -5.47 -10.96
N ASN A 13 0.68 -4.31 -11.49
CA ASN A 13 1.74 -4.21 -12.50
C ASN A 13 3.16 -4.40 -11.91
N ASN A 14 3.33 -5.37 -11.01
CA ASN A 14 4.63 -5.76 -10.47
C ASN A 14 5.23 -6.90 -11.32
N LYS A 15 6.53 -7.18 -11.16
CA LYS A 15 7.21 -8.29 -11.86
C LYS A 15 6.53 -9.64 -11.65
N ASP A 16 5.90 -9.82 -10.50
CA ASP A 16 5.24 -11.04 -10.08
C ASP A 16 3.75 -11.10 -10.46
N GLN A 17 3.21 -10.02 -11.07
CA GLN A 17 1.79 -9.88 -11.45
C GLN A 17 0.84 -10.34 -10.34
N ASP A 18 1.05 -9.85 -9.11
CA ASP A 18 0.24 -10.28 -7.96
C ASP A 18 -1.26 -9.97 -8.19
N GLU A 19 -2.07 -11.03 -8.29
CA GLU A 19 -3.52 -10.98 -8.40
C GLU A 19 -4.15 -10.66 -7.03
N LEU A 20 -4.99 -9.63 -7.00
CA LEU A 20 -5.76 -9.23 -5.82
C LEU A 20 -7.14 -9.85 -5.93
N ASP A 21 -7.24 -11.12 -5.52
CA ASP A 21 -8.50 -11.88 -5.58
C ASP A 21 -9.32 -11.72 -4.29
N THR A 22 -8.66 -11.37 -3.18
CA THR A 22 -9.34 -11.25 -1.90
C THR A 22 -9.89 -9.85 -1.69
N GLU A 23 -11.18 -9.77 -1.38
CA GLU A 23 -11.88 -8.53 -1.04
C GLU A 23 -11.12 -7.67 -0.03
N ARG A 24 -10.50 -8.31 0.97
CA ARG A 24 -9.71 -7.62 2.00
C ARG A 24 -8.51 -6.88 1.43
N GLU A 25 -7.79 -7.46 0.47
CA GLU A 25 -6.62 -6.83 -0.13
C GLU A 25 -7.02 -5.68 -1.04
N ILE A 26 -8.09 -5.87 -1.83
CA ILE A 26 -8.68 -4.82 -2.67
C ILE A 26 -9.12 -3.63 -1.79
N VAL A 27 -9.88 -3.89 -0.73
CA VAL A 27 -10.32 -2.86 0.22
C VAL A 27 -9.12 -2.16 0.86
N LEU A 28 -8.13 -2.88 1.38
CA LEU A 28 -6.92 -2.29 1.98
C LEU A 28 -6.18 -1.35 1.02
N ARG A 29 -6.18 -1.66 -0.28
CA ARG A 29 -5.49 -0.87 -1.31
C ARG A 29 -6.30 0.32 -1.78
N LEU A 30 -7.62 0.23 -1.87
CA LEU A 30 -8.48 1.28 -2.43
C LEU A 30 -9.10 2.18 -1.35
N GLN A 31 -9.21 1.70 -0.11
CA GLN A 31 -9.90 2.42 0.97
C GLN A 31 -9.20 3.74 1.31
N ASN A 32 -10.01 4.79 1.49
CA ASN A 32 -9.57 6.15 1.82
C ASN A 32 -8.59 6.76 0.81
N ARG A 33 -8.63 6.30 -0.46
CA ARG A 33 -7.81 6.83 -1.54
C ARG A 33 -8.67 7.33 -2.69
N ILE A 34 -8.15 8.34 -3.40
CA ILE A 34 -8.71 8.78 -4.67
C ILE A 34 -8.34 7.74 -5.73
N LEU A 35 -9.33 7.27 -6.47
CA LEU A 35 -9.12 6.29 -7.53
C LEU A 35 -9.07 7.00 -8.87
N MET A 36 -8.08 6.67 -9.69
CA MET A 36 -7.94 7.15 -11.06
C MET A 36 -8.11 5.97 -12.00
N LEU A 37 -9.25 5.91 -12.68
CA LEU A 37 -9.50 4.93 -13.73
C LEU A 37 -8.97 5.48 -15.05
N PHE A 38 -7.94 4.84 -15.58
CA PHE A 38 -7.33 5.23 -16.85
C PHE A 38 -7.79 4.28 -17.96
N PHE A 39 -8.64 4.81 -18.84
CA PHE A 39 -9.10 4.12 -20.03
C PHE A 39 -8.17 4.46 -21.19
N ALA A 40 -7.50 3.45 -21.72
CA ALA A 40 -6.59 3.60 -22.85
C ALA A 40 -6.52 2.31 -23.68
N SER A 41 -5.92 2.46 -24.86
CA SER A 41 -5.60 1.37 -25.76
C SER A 41 -4.23 1.61 -26.39
N ALA A 42 -3.45 0.54 -26.52
CA ALA A 42 -2.16 0.55 -27.20
C ALA A 42 -2.26 0.91 -28.69
N ALA A 43 -3.41 0.69 -29.32
CA ALA A 43 -3.68 1.06 -30.71
C ALA A 43 -3.82 2.59 -30.91
N CYS A 44 -3.97 3.35 -29.83
CA CYS A 44 -4.23 4.78 -29.87
C CYS A 44 -2.94 5.59 -29.61
N GLU A 45 -2.50 6.36 -30.61
CA GLU A 45 -1.26 7.15 -30.52
C GLU A 45 -1.33 8.24 -29.45
N SER A 46 -2.49 8.89 -29.25
CA SER A 46 -2.67 9.89 -28.19
C SER A 46 -2.52 9.28 -26.80
N CYS A 47 -2.92 8.02 -26.61
CA CYS A 47 -2.72 7.30 -25.35
C CYS A 47 -1.25 7.05 -25.06
N GLN A 48 -0.46 6.66 -26.08
CA GLN A 48 0.99 6.48 -25.95
C GLN A 48 1.71 7.79 -25.61
N GLN A 49 1.27 8.91 -26.17
CA GLN A 49 1.82 10.22 -25.82
C GLN A 49 1.43 10.67 -24.40
N PHE A 50 0.26 10.27 -23.92
CA PHE A 50 -0.22 10.62 -22.58
C PHE A 50 0.38 9.74 -21.47
N ALA A 51 0.66 8.47 -21.74
CA ALA A 51 1.25 7.52 -20.79
C ALA A 51 2.50 8.02 -20.04
N PRO A 52 3.52 8.64 -20.68
CA PRO A 52 4.67 9.17 -19.96
C PRO A 52 4.29 10.35 -19.05
N THR A 53 3.37 11.21 -19.47
CA THR A 53 2.89 12.32 -18.65
C THR A 53 2.13 11.84 -17.42
N LEU A 54 1.25 10.84 -17.60
CA LEU A 54 0.55 10.20 -16.49
C LEU A 54 1.52 9.51 -15.52
N SER A 55 2.55 8.86 -16.05
CA SER A 55 3.58 8.20 -15.26
C SER A 55 4.40 9.19 -14.43
N ASP A 56 4.80 10.32 -15.02
CA ASP A 56 5.51 11.38 -14.31
C ASP A 56 4.62 12.05 -13.26
N PHE A 57 3.35 12.31 -13.59
CA PHE A 57 2.34 12.81 -12.66
C PHE A 57 2.19 11.90 -11.44
N PHE A 58 2.01 10.59 -11.66
CA PHE A 58 1.86 9.61 -10.58
C PHE A 58 3.12 9.53 -9.70
N LYS A 59 4.31 9.52 -10.32
CA LYS A 59 5.59 9.50 -9.60
C LYS A 59 5.76 10.73 -8.72
N ARG A 60 5.52 11.93 -9.25
CA ARG A 60 5.65 13.19 -8.49
C ARG A 60 4.72 13.29 -7.28
N LEU A 61 3.62 12.57 -7.29
CA LEU A 61 2.66 12.55 -6.18
C LEU A 61 2.90 11.40 -5.18
N THR A 62 3.58 10.34 -5.59
CA THR A 62 3.74 9.12 -4.77
C THR A 62 5.15 8.94 -4.23
N ASP A 63 6.16 9.46 -4.91
CA ASP A 63 7.57 9.26 -4.58
C ASP A 63 8.03 10.21 -3.47
N GLU A 64 8.61 9.64 -2.42
CA GLU A 64 9.15 10.35 -1.25
C GLU A 64 10.24 11.36 -1.62
N PHE A 65 10.89 11.19 -2.78
CA PHE A 65 11.87 12.17 -3.27
C PHE A 65 11.22 13.52 -3.62
N TYR A 66 9.96 13.52 -4.05
CA TYR A 66 9.25 14.73 -4.47
C TYR A 66 8.30 15.28 -3.40
N VAL A 67 7.82 14.44 -2.48
CA VAL A 67 6.85 14.81 -1.46
C VAL A 67 7.14 14.16 -0.10
N ASP A 68 7.01 14.93 0.99
CA ASP A 68 7.16 14.41 2.37
C ASP A 68 6.09 13.38 2.74
N ARG A 69 4.95 13.37 2.04
CA ARG A 69 3.87 12.39 2.21
C ARG A 69 3.36 11.95 0.85
N ALA A 70 3.42 10.64 0.61
CA ALA A 70 2.81 10.04 -0.57
C ALA A 70 1.31 10.34 -0.62
N ALA A 71 0.84 10.81 -1.77
CA ALA A 71 -0.56 11.05 -2.02
C ALA A 71 -1.37 9.76 -1.87
N GLN A 72 -2.58 9.89 -1.34
CA GLN A 72 -3.53 8.78 -1.19
C GLN A 72 -4.26 8.58 -2.52
N LEU A 73 -3.52 8.15 -3.54
CA LEU A 73 -4.05 7.91 -4.88
C LEU A 73 -3.73 6.48 -5.35
N VAL A 74 -4.62 5.94 -6.18
CA VAL A 74 -4.45 4.65 -6.85
C VAL A 74 -4.75 4.82 -8.33
N LEU A 75 -3.84 4.36 -9.17
CA LEU A 75 -4.02 4.31 -10.61
C LEU A 75 -4.49 2.91 -10.99
N LEU A 76 -5.61 2.84 -11.71
CA LEU A 76 -6.21 1.61 -12.19
C LEU A 76 -6.35 1.70 -13.72
N TYR A 77 -5.56 0.92 -14.43
CA TYR A 77 -5.55 0.85 -15.88
C TYR A 77 -6.63 -0.12 -16.37
N ILE A 78 -7.46 0.36 -17.29
CA ILE A 78 -8.51 -0.40 -17.95
C ILE A 78 -8.19 -0.41 -19.43
N SER A 79 -7.76 -1.58 -19.92
CA SER A 79 -7.48 -1.78 -21.33
C SER A 79 -8.78 -1.85 -22.13
N LEU A 80 -8.86 -1.08 -23.20
CA LEU A 80 -9.90 -1.21 -24.23
C LEU A 80 -9.38 -1.89 -25.51
N ASP A 81 -8.19 -2.47 -25.39
CA ASP A 81 -7.51 -3.22 -26.44
C ASP A 81 -8.29 -4.46 -26.90
N GLN A 82 -7.98 -4.89 -28.12
CA GLN A 82 -8.56 -6.08 -28.75
C GLN A 82 -7.69 -7.32 -28.59
N SER A 83 -6.49 -7.19 -28.01
CA SER A 83 -5.62 -8.31 -27.69
C SER A 83 -4.90 -8.12 -26.35
N GLU A 84 -4.60 -9.23 -25.70
CA GLU A 84 -3.81 -9.28 -24.46
C GLU A 84 -2.38 -8.76 -24.69
N GLU A 85 -1.75 -9.13 -25.81
CA GLU A 85 -0.40 -8.68 -26.17
C GLU A 85 -0.27 -7.15 -26.24
N GLN A 86 -1.32 -6.48 -26.73
CA GLN A 86 -1.39 -5.02 -26.78
C GLN A 86 -1.42 -4.43 -25.37
N GLN A 87 -2.28 -4.97 -24.50
CA GLN A 87 -2.37 -4.58 -23.10
C GLN A 87 -1.02 -4.76 -22.38
N GLU A 88 -0.38 -5.92 -22.54
CA GLU A 88 0.92 -6.18 -21.91
C GLU A 88 2.03 -5.23 -22.40
N SER A 89 2.02 -4.91 -23.70
CA SER A 89 3.00 -3.99 -24.28
C SER A 89 2.87 -2.59 -23.68
N PHE A 90 1.64 -2.11 -23.49
CA PHE A 90 1.35 -0.80 -22.95
C PHE A 90 1.56 -0.73 -21.42
N LEU A 91 1.28 -1.82 -20.70
CA LEU A 91 1.56 -1.94 -19.27
C LEU A 91 3.04 -1.73 -18.92
N LYS A 92 3.96 -2.04 -19.85
CA LYS A 92 5.41 -1.80 -19.67
C LYS A 92 5.77 -0.32 -19.63
N GLU A 93 4.96 0.53 -20.25
CA GLU A 93 5.15 1.99 -20.26
C GLU A 93 4.57 2.65 -19.00
N LEU A 94 3.61 1.98 -18.36
CA LEU A 94 2.94 2.47 -17.14
C LEU A 94 3.76 2.22 -15.86
N PRO A 95 3.46 2.93 -14.75
CA PRO A 95 4.12 2.72 -13.48
C PRO A 95 3.85 1.32 -12.91
N LYS A 96 4.85 0.73 -12.26
CA LYS A 96 4.73 -0.60 -11.61
C LYS A 96 3.76 -0.64 -10.42
N ALA A 97 3.47 0.53 -9.85
CA ALA A 97 2.51 0.68 -8.75
C ALA A 97 1.05 0.77 -9.23
N CYS A 98 0.82 0.71 -10.55
CA CYS A 98 -0.51 0.69 -11.14
C CYS A 98 -1.21 -0.67 -10.92
N LEU A 99 -2.52 -0.64 -10.75
CA LEU A 99 -3.40 -1.80 -10.80
C LEU A 99 -4.02 -1.89 -12.20
N PHE A 100 -4.38 -3.07 -12.66
CA PHE A 100 -5.08 -3.23 -13.94
C PHE A 100 -6.10 -4.36 -13.87
N LEU A 101 -7.07 -4.36 -14.79
CA LEU A 101 -8.01 -5.47 -14.97
C LEU A 101 -7.45 -6.48 -15.98
N ALA A 102 -7.65 -7.77 -15.73
CA ALA A 102 -7.23 -8.81 -16.66
C ALA A 102 -7.95 -8.63 -18.00
N TYR A 103 -7.29 -9.01 -19.09
CA TYR A 103 -7.88 -8.89 -20.42
C TYR A 103 -9.16 -9.73 -20.54
N GLU A 104 -9.26 -10.84 -19.84
CA GLU A 104 -10.42 -11.75 -19.96
C GLU A 104 -11.66 -11.22 -19.24
N ASP A 105 -11.51 -10.21 -18.36
CA ASP A 105 -12.61 -9.67 -17.59
C ASP A 105 -13.60 -8.87 -18.46
N PRO A 106 -14.89 -9.24 -18.47
CA PRO A 106 -15.92 -8.49 -19.19
C PRO A 106 -16.21 -7.13 -18.54
N TYR A 107 -15.75 -6.94 -17.30
CA TYR A 107 -15.97 -5.73 -16.53
C TYR A 107 -15.35 -4.49 -17.18
N ARG A 108 -14.28 -4.66 -17.97
CA ARG A 108 -13.65 -3.56 -18.73
C ARG A 108 -14.66 -2.82 -19.62
N ARG A 109 -15.52 -3.57 -20.33
CA ARG A 109 -16.58 -3.02 -21.19
C ARG A 109 -17.76 -2.45 -20.39
N GLN A 110 -18.06 -3.04 -19.23
CA GLN A 110 -19.09 -2.51 -18.34
C GLN A 110 -18.67 -1.15 -17.77
N LEU A 111 -17.40 -0.99 -17.38
CA LEU A 111 -16.84 0.27 -16.90
C LEU A 111 -16.84 1.34 -18.00
N GLU A 112 -16.45 0.99 -19.23
CA GLU A 112 -16.52 1.88 -20.40
C GLU A 112 -17.94 2.45 -20.58
N ALA A 113 -18.95 1.57 -20.53
CA ALA A 113 -20.36 1.97 -20.64
C ALA A 113 -20.86 2.75 -19.42
N MET A 114 -20.44 2.36 -18.21
CA MET A 114 -20.86 2.98 -16.94
C MET A 114 -20.38 4.44 -16.85
N PHE A 115 -19.15 4.71 -17.28
CA PHE A 115 -18.57 6.04 -17.27
C PHE A 115 -18.77 6.80 -18.59
N ASN A 116 -19.47 6.21 -19.55
CA ASN A 116 -19.78 6.78 -20.86
C ASN A 116 -18.53 7.36 -21.55
N VAL A 117 -17.48 6.54 -21.64
CA VAL A 117 -16.19 6.92 -22.23
C VAL A 117 -16.33 6.98 -23.76
N GLU A 118 -16.37 8.18 -24.31
CA GLU A 118 -16.53 8.39 -25.76
C GLU A 118 -15.19 8.49 -26.50
N GLU A 119 -14.15 9.00 -25.83
CA GLU A 119 -12.84 9.30 -26.42
C GLU A 119 -11.68 8.77 -25.56
N LEU A 120 -10.54 8.48 -26.19
CA LEU A 120 -9.32 8.01 -25.52
C LEU A 120 -8.15 8.96 -25.81
N PRO A 121 -7.26 9.23 -24.84
CA PRO A 121 -7.28 8.74 -23.45
C PRO A 121 -8.32 9.45 -22.56
N THR A 122 -8.99 8.70 -21.69
CA THR A 122 -9.88 9.27 -20.65
C THR A 122 -9.42 8.82 -19.27
N VAL A 123 -9.33 9.77 -18.34
CA VAL A 123 -9.02 9.50 -16.94
C VAL A 123 -10.21 9.90 -16.09
N VAL A 124 -10.92 8.92 -15.52
CA VAL A 124 -12.01 9.18 -14.58
C VAL A 124 -11.44 9.22 -13.17
N VAL A 125 -11.73 10.27 -12.42
CA VAL A 125 -11.32 10.40 -11.02
C VAL A 125 -12.53 10.13 -10.13
N LEU A 126 -12.38 9.18 -9.21
CA LEU A 126 -13.40 8.80 -8.24
C LEU A 126 -12.95 9.18 -6.82
N ARG A 127 -13.93 9.56 -6.00
CA ARG A 127 -13.75 9.71 -4.55
C ARG A 127 -13.52 8.34 -3.90
N PRO A 128 -13.03 8.30 -2.65
CA PRO A 128 -12.99 7.06 -1.85
C PRO A 128 -14.35 6.36 -1.75
N ASP A 129 -15.43 7.15 -1.86
CA ASP A 129 -16.81 6.67 -1.87
C ASP A 129 -17.27 6.09 -3.22
N CYS A 130 -16.35 5.86 -4.16
CA CYS A 130 -16.65 5.42 -5.53
C CYS A 130 -17.56 6.37 -6.33
N SER A 131 -17.83 7.59 -5.83
CA SER A 131 -18.57 8.61 -6.57
C SER A 131 -17.66 9.35 -7.55
N ILE A 132 -18.22 9.72 -8.71
CA ILE A 132 -17.48 10.45 -9.74
C ILE A 132 -17.13 11.84 -9.20
N LEU A 133 -15.83 12.15 -9.19
CA LEU A 133 -15.31 13.47 -8.88
C LEU A 133 -15.14 14.28 -10.17
N THR A 134 -14.39 13.71 -11.12
CA THR A 134 -14.13 14.29 -12.43
C THR A 134 -14.30 13.21 -13.50
N PRO A 135 -15.21 13.37 -14.48
CA PRO A 135 -15.45 12.36 -15.51
C PRO A 135 -14.29 12.26 -16.51
N ASN A 136 -13.63 13.37 -16.85
CA ASN A 136 -12.43 13.36 -17.68
C ASN A 136 -11.39 14.34 -17.14
N ALA A 137 -10.35 13.78 -16.52
CA ALA A 137 -9.23 14.51 -15.94
C ALA A 137 -7.99 14.53 -16.85
N ALA A 138 -8.04 13.93 -18.05
CA ALA A 138 -6.87 13.86 -18.93
C ALA A 138 -6.35 15.26 -19.28
N GLU A 139 -7.25 16.18 -19.64
CA GLU A 139 -6.90 17.58 -19.93
C GLU A 139 -6.42 18.33 -18.69
N GLU A 140 -7.05 18.11 -17.52
CA GLU A 140 -6.62 18.72 -16.26
C GLU A 140 -5.19 18.31 -15.89
N ILE A 141 -4.84 17.03 -16.06
CA ILE A 141 -3.49 16.51 -15.79
C ILE A 141 -2.48 17.14 -16.75
N LEU A 142 -2.82 17.30 -18.04
CA LEU A 142 -1.95 17.93 -19.03
C LEU A 142 -1.71 19.42 -18.72
N CYS A 143 -2.76 20.16 -18.36
CA CYS A 143 -2.67 21.60 -18.15
C CYS A 143 -2.11 21.99 -16.77
N LEU A 144 -2.54 21.32 -15.69
CA LEU A 144 -2.21 21.68 -14.31
C LEU A 144 -1.09 20.82 -13.72
N GLY A 145 -0.83 19.64 -14.31
CA GLY A 145 0.14 18.67 -13.79
C GLY A 145 -0.17 18.29 -12.33
N PRO A 146 0.84 18.10 -11.46
CA PRO A 146 0.66 17.68 -10.07
C PRO A 146 -0.24 18.60 -9.22
N ARG A 147 -0.52 19.84 -9.68
CA ARG A 147 -1.35 20.78 -8.94
C ARG A 147 -2.84 20.41 -8.96
N CYS A 148 -3.31 19.64 -9.95
CA CYS A 148 -4.72 19.21 -10.00
C CYS A 148 -5.10 18.34 -8.79
N TYR A 149 -4.16 17.56 -8.27
CA TYR A 149 -4.40 16.70 -7.11
C TYR A 149 -4.88 17.47 -5.88
N ARG A 150 -4.42 18.71 -5.66
CA ARG A 150 -4.92 19.53 -4.55
C ARG A 150 -6.41 19.85 -4.70
N ASN A 151 -6.85 20.17 -5.91
CA ASN A 151 -8.26 20.44 -6.18
C ASN A 151 -9.10 19.17 -5.96
N TRP A 152 -8.60 18.01 -6.38
CA TRP A 152 -9.29 16.74 -6.15
C TRP A 152 -9.33 16.37 -4.68
N GLN A 153 -8.26 16.62 -3.93
CA GLN A 153 -8.22 16.38 -2.49
C GLN A 153 -9.21 17.27 -1.73
N GLU A 154 -9.29 18.56 -2.09
CA GLU A 154 -10.27 19.49 -1.51
C GLU A 154 -11.71 19.08 -1.87
N ALA A 155 -11.97 18.74 -3.14
CA ALA A 155 -13.30 18.36 -3.63
C ALA A 155 -13.74 16.95 -3.23
N ALA A 156 -12.81 16.10 -2.84
CA ALA A 156 -13.10 14.81 -2.21
C ALA A 156 -13.45 14.94 -0.72
N GLU A 157 -13.46 16.16 -0.17
CA GLU A 157 -13.67 16.43 1.27
C GLU A 157 -12.88 15.45 2.14
N MET A 158 -11.64 15.14 1.75
CA MET A 158 -10.72 14.44 2.64
C MET A 158 -10.39 15.37 3.81
N ILE A 159 -11.28 15.42 4.80
CA ILE A 159 -10.95 15.90 6.13
C ILE A 159 -9.77 15.05 6.56
N ASP A 160 -8.63 15.72 6.72
CA ASP A 160 -7.33 15.19 7.03
C ASP A 160 -7.40 14.22 8.24
N ARG A 161 -7.67 12.93 7.98
CA ARG A 161 -7.51 11.86 8.98
C ARG A 161 -6.04 11.53 9.22
N SER A 162 -5.11 12.35 8.75
CA SER A 162 -3.72 12.40 9.22
C SER A 162 -3.61 12.61 10.75
N PHE A 163 -4.69 13.00 11.44
CA PHE A 163 -4.75 12.97 12.89
C PHE A 163 -4.94 11.57 13.51
N MET A 164 -5.20 10.53 12.73
CA MET A 164 -4.98 9.16 13.20
C MET A 164 -3.52 8.80 12.91
N ILE A 165 -2.71 8.91 13.96
CA ILE A 165 -1.46 8.18 14.14
C ILE A 165 -1.55 6.87 13.36
N SER A 166 -0.62 6.67 12.43
CA SER A 166 -0.33 5.37 11.85
C SER A 166 -0.26 4.38 13.01
N GLU A 167 -1.31 3.57 13.17
CA GLU A 167 -1.31 2.48 14.13
C GLU A 167 -0.02 1.72 13.90
N ASP A 168 0.79 1.73 14.95
CA ASP A 168 2.08 1.10 15.01
C ASP A 168 2.00 -0.27 14.35
N PHE A 169 2.60 -0.40 13.18
CA PHE A 169 3.06 -1.69 12.70
C PHE A 169 4.19 -2.07 13.66
N GLU A 170 3.83 -2.64 14.81
CA GLU A 170 4.75 -3.28 15.76
C GLU A 170 5.48 -4.41 15.03
N GLY A 171 6.56 -4.03 14.36
CA GLY A 171 7.40 -4.94 13.57
C GLY A 171 8.85 -4.50 13.51
N LYS A 172 9.25 -3.50 14.30
CA LYS A 172 10.65 -3.15 14.53
C LYS A 172 10.82 -2.72 15.98
N SER A 173 11.27 -3.67 16.79
CA SER A 173 11.97 -3.46 18.05
C SER A 173 12.90 -2.24 17.96
N MET A 174 12.42 -1.09 18.44
CA MET A 174 13.28 -0.01 18.90
C MET A 174 13.48 -0.23 20.40
N CYS A 175 14.40 -1.12 20.75
CA CYS A 175 15.01 -1.09 22.08
C CYS A 175 15.58 0.32 22.28
N SER A 176 14.97 1.10 23.17
CA SER A 176 15.48 2.41 23.53
C SER A 176 16.90 2.26 24.08
N LEU A 177 17.87 2.97 23.51
CA LEU A 177 19.26 3.03 24.01
C LEU A 177 19.35 3.51 25.48
N SER A 178 18.24 3.99 26.06
CA SER A 178 18.12 4.44 27.45
C SER A 178 17.65 3.36 28.44
N ASP A 179 17.24 2.17 27.99
CA ASP A 179 16.79 1.07 28.86
C ASP A 179 17.83 0.61 29.90
N PRO A 180 19.14 0.49 29.57
CA PRO A 180 20.16 0.11 30.55
C PRO A 180 20.31 1.11 31.70
N VAL A 181 20.09 2.41 31.42
CA VAL A 181 20.27 3.49 32.40
C VAL A 181 19.06 3.61 33.34
N ARG A 182 17.85 3.32 32.85
CA ARG A 182 16.64 3.30 33.69
C ARG A 182 16.68 2.17 34.73
N ARG A 183 17.25 1.01 34.40
CA ARG A 183 17.44 -0.09 35.36
C ARG A 183 18.43 0.22 36.48
N LEU A 184 19.40 1.12 36.26
CA LEU A 184 20.37 1.49 37.29
C LEU A 184 19.83 2.52 38.28
N LYS A 185 18.88 3.37 37.85
CA LYS A 185 18.35 4.48 38.67
C LYS A 185 17.28 4.05 39.68
N TYR A 186 16.64 2.89 39.50
CA TYR A 186 15.63 2.32 40.42
C TYR A 186 16.16 1.13 41.23
N LYS A 187 17.47 1.03 41.45
CA LYS A 187 17.98 0.22 42.57
C LYS A 187 17.72 0.99 43.86
N LEU A 188 16.50 0.84 44.37
CA LEU A 188 16.17 1.20 45.75
C LEU A 188 17.07 0.38 46.67
N GLU A 189 17.90 1.07 47.45
CA GLU A 189 18.51 0.49 48.64
C GLU A 189 17.40 0.09 49.61
N GLY A 190 17.24 -1.22 49.81
CA GLY A 190 16.24 -1.83 50.69
C GLY A 190 16.85 -3.02 51.41
N ARG A 191 17.49 -2.71 52.53
CA ARG A 191 18.13 -3.57 53.53
C ARG A 191 17.21 -4.67 54.08
N GLY A 192 17.72 -5.91 54.21
CA GLY A 192 17.34 -6.83 55.29
C GLY A 192 17.06 -8.30 54.92
N ARG A 193 17.97 -9.19 55.38
CA ARG A 193 17.83 -10.62 55.81
C ARG A 193 16.99 -11.55 54.90
N ASP A 194 17.47 -12.74 54.50
CA ASP A 194 17.79 -13.83 55.42
C ASP A 194 18.43 -15.04 54.67
N VAL A 195 19.10 -15.88 55.47
CA VAL A 195 19.52 -17.29 55.29
C VAL A 195 20.42 -17.68 54.10
N GLY A 196 21.61 -18.18 54.45
CA GLY A 196 22.64 -18.65 53.55
C GLY A 196 22.43 -20.03 52.94
N ALA A 197 23.20 -20.29 51.88
CA ALA A 197 23.53 -21.60 51.37
C ALA A 197 25.03 -21.61 51.09
N ASP A 198 25.73 -22.38 51.92
CA ASP A 198 27.18 -22.54 51.96
C ASP A 198 27.71 -23.41 50.82
N ALA A 199 28.99 -23.20 50.53
CA ALA A 199 29.74 -23.69 49.40
C ALA A 199 29.93 -25.22 49.38
N GLY A 200 30.04 -25.76 48.16
CA GLY A 200 30.67 -27.05 47.93
C GLY A 200 32.19 -26.94 48.08
N ALA A 201 32.76 -27.71 48.99
CA ALA A 201 34.19 -28.05 49.02
C ALA A 201 34.33 -29.56 49.22
N GLY A 202 35.10 -30.19 48.33
CA GLY A 202 35.33 -31.63 48.32
C GLY A 202 36.35 -32.12 49.36
N GLY A 203 36.39 -33.43 49.54
CA GLY A 203 37.43 -34.16 50.26
C GLY A 203 36.90 -35.49 50.82
N GLY A 204 37.30 -36.62 50.25
CA GLY A 204 36.85 -37.96 50.68
C GLY A 204 37.69 -38.60 51.79
N ALA A 205 37.20 -39.72 52.35
CA ALA A 205 37.93 -40.97 52.67
C ALA A 205 37.09 -41.96 53.53
N LEU A 206 36.96 -43.22 53.05
CA LEU A 206 37.08 -44.55 53.71
C LEU A 206 36.44 -44.77 55.11
N GLY A 207 35.71 -45.84 55.49
CA GLY A 207 35.33 -47.16 54.94
C GLY A 207 35.01 -48.15 56.12
N GLY A 208 34.11 -49.14 55.93
CA GLY A 208 34.21 -50.48 56.56
C GLY A 208 33.21 -50.95 57.65
N GLY A 209 32.52 -52.09 57.37
CA GLY A 209 32.08 -53.18 58.29
C GLY A 209 30.81 -52.93 59.14
N GLY A 210 29.88 -53.85 59.43
CA GLY A 210 29.67 -55.32 59.35
C GLY A 210 28.56 -55.63 60.38
N GLY A 211 27.69 -56.65 60.32
CA GLY A 211 27.58 -57.87 59.53
C GLY A 211 26.17 -58.48 59.70
N PHE A 212 25.95 -59.71 59.20
CA PHE A 212 24.79 -60.54 59.57
C PHE A 212 25.07 -62.01 59.26
N VAL A 213 25.17 -62.85 60.30
CA VAL A 213 24.11 -63.77 60.78
C VAL A 213 24.43 -64.18 62.22
#